data_AF-A0A448YHU8-F1
#
_entry.id   AF-A0A448YHU8-F1
#
_cell.length_a   1.000
_cell.length_b   1.000
_cell.length_c   1.000
_cell.angle_alpha   90.00
_cell.angle_beta   90.00
_cell.angle_gamma   90.00
#
_symmetry.space_group_name_H-M   'P 1'
#
loop_
_entity.id
_entity.type
_entity.pdbx_description
1 polymer ?
#
loop_
_entity_poly.entity_id
_entity_poly.type
_entity_poly.pdbx_seq_one_letter_code
_entity_poly.pdbx_strand_id
1 'polypeptide(L)'
;MHSIIDREKNFECEDIIQALEECHKQGFMAKAFGKCTPVKQQLSMCLHETRMAEQRKKILQQREKIKSFEQKKKKLFEEEYGKDGYLKKVVEKEYELEHGKSQGGAPA
;
A
#
# COMPACT_ATOMS: atom_id res chain seq x y z
N MET A 1 -7.94 -29.96 3.83
CA MET A 1 -7.59 -29.31 5.11
C MET A 1 -7.38 -27.87 4.76
N HIS A 2 -8.15 -26.97 5.36
CA HIS A 2 -7.94 -25.53 5.20
C HIS A 2 -6.89 -25.11 6.20
N SER A 3 -5.77 -24.55 5.74
CA SER A 3 -4.93 -23.74 6.62
C SER A 3 -5.80 -22.62 7.18
N ILE A 4 -5.63 -22.32 8.48
CA ILE A 4 -6.42 -21.39 9.30
C ILE A 4 -7.09 -20.30 8.43
N ILE A 5 -8.38 -20.47 8.14
CA ILE A 5 -9.19 -19.49 7.42
C ILE A 5 -9.77 -18.56 8.48
N ASP A 6 -9.43 -17.29 8.37
CA ASP A 6 -10.01 -16.23 9.20
C ASP A 6 -11.42 -15.92 8.67
N ARG A 7 -12.46 -16.40 9.36
CA ARG A 7 -13.87 -16.25 8.97
C ARG A 7 -14.30 -14.78 8.98
N GLU A 8 -13.77 -13.97 9.90
CA GLU A 8 -14.14 -12.56 10.00
C GLU A 8 -13.64 -11.77 8.78
N LYS A 9 -12.44 -12.08 8.29
CA LYS A 9 -11.88 -11.41 7.11
C LYS A 9 -12.46 -11.90 5.78
N ASN A 10 -13.00 -13.11 5.75
CA ASN A 10 -13.47 -13.77 4.52
C ASN A 10 -14.97 -14.07 4.58
N PHE A 11 -15.76 -13.18 5.20
CA PHE A 11 -17.21 -13.33 5.31
C PHE A 11 -17.90 -13.51 3.94
N GLU A 12 -17.35 -12.89 2.89
CA GLU A 12 -17.84 -13.02 1.51
C GLU A 12 -17.70 -14.45 0.96
N CYS A 13 -16.80 -15.25 1.51
CA CYS A 13 -16.56 -16.64 1.10
C CYS A 13 -17.21 -17.67 2.05
N GLU A 14 -18.03 -17.23 3.02
CA GLU A 14 -18.58 -18.11 4.07
C GLU A 14 -19.37 -19.29 3.51
N ASP A 15 -20.22 -19.05 2.50
CA ASP A 15 -21.02 -20.10 1.85
C ASP A 15 -20.14 -21.20 1.23
N ILE A 16 -19.02 -20.81 0.60
CA ILE A 16 -18.09 -21.74 -0.03
C ILE A 16 -17.28 -22.51 1.03
N ILE A 17 -16.92 -21.84 2.13
CA ILE A 17 -16.28 -22.48 3.28
C ILE A 17 -17.20 -23.54 3.87
N GLN A 18 -18.48 -23.23 4.05
CA GLN A 18 -19.48 -24.15 4.57
C GLN A 18 -19.68 -25.34 3.63
N ALA A 19 -19.81 -25.12 2.32
CA ALA A 19 -19.92 -26.19 1.33
C ALA A 19 -18.71 -27.14 1.35
N LEU A 20 -17.51 -26.60 1.62
CA LEU A 20 -16.29 -27.40 1.70
C LEU A 20 -16.16 -28.16 3.01
N GLU A 21 -16.65 -27.59 4.11
CA GLU A 21 -16.82 -28.30 5.39
C GLU A 21 -17.82 -29.44 5.26
N GLU A 22 -18.96 -29.22 4.60
CA GLU A 22 -19.95 -30.24 4.31
C GLU A 22 -19.38 -31.36 3.44
N CYS A 23 -18.61 -31.03 2.40
CA CYS A 23 -17.94 -32.04 1.59
C CYS A 23 -16.93 -32.86 2.41
N HIS A 24 -16.20 -32.23 3.34
CA HIS A 24 -15.30 -32.94 4.24
C HIS A 24 -16.04 -33.82 5.27
N LYS A 25 -17.28 -33.48 5.65
CA LYS A 25 -18.13 -34.30 6.53
C LYS A 25 -18.64 -35.59 5.85
N GLN A 26 -18.64 -35.67 4.51
CA GLN A 26 -19.08 -36.86 3.74
C GLN A 26 -18.13 -38.06 3.84
N GLY A 27 -17.01 -37.93 4.56
CA GLY A 27 -16.12 -39.04 4.90
C GLY A 27 -14.74 -38.95 4.24
N PHE A 28 -13.76 -39.61 4.86
CA PHE A 28 -12.35 -39.55 4.48
C PHE A 28 -12.09 -40.02 3.04
N MET A 29 -12.83 -41.02 2.56
CA MET A 29 -12.67 -41.54 1.20
C MET A 29 -13.02 -40.50 0.13
N ALA A 30 -14.13 -39.76 0.28
CA ALA A 30 -14.50 -38.70 -0.67
C ALA A 30 -13.42 -37.61 -0.78
N LYS A 31 -12.77 -37.31 0.36
CA LYS A 31 -11.64 -36.37 0.44
C LYS A 31 -10.37 -36.93 -0.21
N ALA A 32 -10.05 -38.20 0.04
CA ALA A 32 -8.86 -38.87 -0.51
C ALA A 32 -8.93 -39.05 -2.03
N PHE A 33 -10.12 -39.34 -2.58
CA PHE A 33 -10.35 -39.45 -4.02
C PHE A 33 -10.61 -38.11 -4.72
N GLY A 34 -10.50 -36.98 -4.01
CA GLY A 34 -10.57 -35.66 -4.63
C GLY A 34 -11.96 -35.18 -5.04
N LYS A 35 -13.05 -35.76 -4.50
CA LYS A 35 -14.43 -35.32 -4.81
C LYS A 35 -14.70 -33.86 -4.43
N CYS A 36 -14.00 -33.34 -3.42
CA CYS A 36 -14.13 -31.95 -2.96
C CYS A 36 -13.28 -30.94 -3.76
N THR A 37 -12.59 -31.35 -4.83
CA THR A 37 -11.69 -30.46 -5.61
C THR A 37 -12.39 -29.26 -6.23
N PRO A 38 -13.60 -29.36 -6.81
CA PRO A 38 -14.28 -28.21 -7.41
C PRO A 38 -14.60 -27.12 -6.39
N VAL A 39 -15.15 -27.50 -5.23
CA VAL A 39 -15.46 -26.57 -4.13
C VAL A 39 -14.19 -25.96 -3.56
N LYS A 40 -13.11 -26.75 -3.43
CA LYS A 40 -11.79 -26.24 -3.03
C LYS A 40 -11.25 -25.19 -4.00
N GLN A 41 -11.41 -25.39 -5.32
CA GLN A 41 -10.97 -24.42 -6.32
C GLN A 41 -11.78 -23.12 -6.22
N GLN A 42 -13.10 -23.22 -6.06
CA GLN A 42 -13.96 -22.05 -5.85
C GLN A 42 -13.54 -21.26 -4.61
N LEU A 43 -13.26 -21.94 -3.49
CA LEU A 43 -12.79 -21.27 -2.28
C LEU A 43 -11.44 -20.58 -2.50
N SER A 44 -10.52 -21.24 -3.20
CA SER A 44 -9.21 -20.66 -3.53
C SER A 44 -9.34 -19.40 -4.38
N MET A 45 -10.30 -19.36 -5.31
CA MET A 45 -10.57 -18.17 -6.13
C MET A 45 -11.15 -17.04 -5.28
N CYS A 46 -12.16 -17.33 -4.46
CA CYS A 46 -12.78 -16.35 -3.59
C CYS A 46 -11.76 -15.69 -2.64
N LEU A 47 -10.95 -16.50 -1.94
CA LEU A 47 -9.91 -15.99 -1.04
C LEU A 47 -8.84 -15.18 -1.78
N HIS A 48 -8.52 -15.55 -3.01
CA HIS A 48 -7.60 -14.78 -3.84
C HIS A 48 -8.16 -13.41 -4.18
N GLU A 49 -9.44 -13.34 -4.56
CA GLU A 49 -10.13 -12.09 -4.87
C GLU A 49 -10.23 -11.17 -3.65
N THR A 50 -10.61 -11.69 -2.48
CA THR A 50 -10.64 -10.92 -1.23
C THR A 50 -9.27 -10.32 -0.92
N ARG A 51 -8.19 -11.13 -1.04
CA ARG A 51 -6.82 -10.64 -0.84
C ARG A 51 -6.44 -9.54 -1.84
N MET A 52 -6.81 -9.69 -3.11
CA MET A 52 -6.54 -8.69 -4.13
C MET A 52 -7.33 -7.40 -3.91
N ALA A 53 -8.59 -7.50 -3.49
CA ALA A 53 -9.42 -6.36 -3.14
C ALA A 53 -8.83 -5.56 -1.97
N GLU A 54 -8.40 -6.24 -0.90
CA GLU A 54 -7.71 -5.59 0.22
C GLU A 54 -6.43 -4.87 -0.21
N GLN A 55 -5.61 -5.52 -1.05
CA GLN A 55 -4.39 -4.91 -1.55
C GLN A 55 -4.68 -3.66 -2.38
N ARG A 56 -5.67 -3.72 -3.28
CA ARG A 56 -6.11 -2.55 -4.06
C ARG A 56 -6.57 -1.42 -3.14
N LYS A 57 -7.37 -1.72 -2.12
CA LYS A 57 -7.82 -0.73 -1.12
C LYS A 57 -6.64 -0.08 -0.39
N LYS A 58 -5.65 -0.86 0.04
CA LYS A 58 -4.43 -0.34 0.69
C LYS A 58 -3.63 0.58 -0.24
N ILE A 59 -3.48 0.20 -1.50
CA ILE A 59 -2.78 1.02 -2.50
C ILE A 59 -3.50 2.37 -2.70
N LEU A 60 -4.83 2.36 -2.82
CA LEU A 60 -5.61 3.59 -2.96
C LEU A 60 -5.45 4.50 -1.74
N GLN A 61 -5.59 3.94 -0.53
CA GLN A 61 -5.40 4.68 0.72
C GLN A 61 -3.98 5.26 0.84
N GLN A 62 -2.96 4.52 0.43
CA GLN A 62 -1.58 5.03 0.42
C GLN A 62 -1.42 6.19 -0.56
N ARG A 63 -1.98 6.08 -1.77
CA ARG A 63 -1.94 7.17 -2.76
C ARG A 63 -2.62 8.43 -2.25
N GLU A 64 -3.77 8.31 -1.57
CA GLU A 64 -4.45 9.46 -0.95
C GLU A 64 -3.63 10.09 0.18
N LYS A 65 -3.00 9.27 1.02
CA LYS A 65 -2.11 9.74 2.09
C LYS A 65 -0.90 10.50 1.53
N ILE A 66 -0.27 9.98 0.48
CA ILE A 66 0.86 10.65 -0.19
C ILE A 66 0.43 11.98 -0.76
N LYS A 67 -0.68 12.02 -1.53
CA LYS A 67 -1.20 13.27 -2.11
C LYS A 67 -1.51 14.33 -1.05
N SER A 68 -2.20 13.94 0.02
CA SER A 68 -2.53 14.88 1.11
C SER A 68 -1.30 15.35 1.87
N PHE A 69 -0.30 14.49 2.07
CA PHE A 69 0.98 14.87 2.66
C PHE A 69 1.77 15.83 1.77
N GLU A 70 1.88 15.55 0.48
CA GLU A 70 2.55 16.44 -0.49
C GLU A 70 1.88 17.82 -0.55
N GLN A 71 0.55 17.87 -0.58
CA GLN A 71 -0.20 19.12 -0.53
C GLN A 71 0.08 19.91 0.75
N LYS A 72 0.07 19.25 1.92
CA LYS A 72 0.39 19.90 3.20
C LYS A 72 1.82 20.39 3.23
N LYS A 73 2.78 19.59 2.78
CA LYS A 73 4.19 19.94 2.70
C LYS A 73 4.41 21.16 1.78
N LYS A 74 3.74 21.19 0.62
CA LYS A 74 3.81 22.32 -0.31
C LYS A 74 3.27 23.60 0.32
N LYS A 75 2.10 23.54 0.97
CA LYS A 75 1.53 24.70 1.68
C LYS A 75 2.47 25.22 2.77
N LEU A 76 2.98 24.32 3.62
CA LEU A 76 3.92 24.69 4.68
C LEU A 76 5.19 25.34 4.12
N PHE A 77 5.74 24.77 3.03
CA PHE A 77 6.93 25.33 2.36
C PHE A 77 6.67 26.72 1.76
N GLU A 78 5.50 26.93 1.15
CA GLU A 78 5.09 28.23 0.61
C GLU A 78 4.83 29.27 1.72
N GLU A 79 4.29 28.85 2.87
CA GLU A 79 4.11 29.71 4.06
C GLU A 79 5.46 30.11 4.68
N GLU A 80 6.41 29.18 4.79
CA GLU A 80 7.70 29.41 5.44
C GLU A 80 8.70 30.17 4.56
N TYR A 81 8.77 29.86 3.27
CA TYR A 81 9.78 30.41 2.35
C TYR A 81 9.19 31.33 1.27
N GLY A 82 7.90 31.62 1.32
CA GLY A 82 7.21 32.42 0.30
C GLY A 82 6.98 31.66 -1.01
N LYS A 83 6.30 32.32 -1.96
CA LYS A 83 5.96 31.75 -3.27
C LYS A 83 7.22 31.22 -3.98
N ASP A 84 7.16 29.98 -4.46
CA ASP A 84 8.26 29.28 -5.14
C ASP A 84 9.58 29.22 -4.34
N GLY A 85 9.51 29.29 -3.01
CA GLY A 85 10.68 29.28 -2.13
C GLY A 85 11.57 30.52 -2.29
N TYR A 86 10.98 31.66 -2.67
CA TYR A 86 11.72 32.90 -2.93
C TYR A 86 12.65 33.30 -1.78
N LEU A 87 12.17 33.28 -0.54
CA LEU A 87 12.96 33.64 0.64
C LEU A 87 14.17 32.72 0.80
N LYS A 88 13.98 31.41 0.58
CA LYS A 88 15.08 30.43 0.60
C LYS A 88 16.16 30.79 -0.43
N LYS A 89 15.76 31.11 -1.66
CA LYS A 89 16.68 31.48 -2.75
C LYS A 89 17.45 32.76 -2.45
N VAL A 90 16.80 33.74 -1.81
CA VAL A 90 17.45 35.00 -1.42
C VAL A 90 18.50 34.74 -0.34
N VAL A 91 18.14 34.01 0.72
CA VAL A 91 19.06 33.67 1.82
C VAL A 91 20.27 32.87 1.31
N GLU A 92 20.03 31.89 0.42
CA GLU A 92 21.09 31.07 -0.18
C GLU A 92 22.04 31.94 -1.02
N LYS A 93 21.51 32.86 -1.83
CA LYS A 93 22.30 33.80 -2.60
C LYS A 93 23.09 34.79 -1.73
N GLU A 94 22.51 35.29 -0.65
CA GLU A 94 23.21 36.17 0.30
C GLU A 94 24.37 35.44 0.98
N TYR A 95 24.15 34.20 1.43
CA TYR A 95 25.20 33.35 1.99
C TYR A 95 26.34 33.09 1.01
N GLU A 96 26.03 32.77 -0.26
CA GLU A 96 27.03 32.61 -1.32
C GLU A 96 27.82 33.90 -1.58
N LEU A 97 27.19 35.07 -1.51
CA LEU A 97 27.87 36.36 -1.68
C LEU A 97 28.79 36.70 -0.49
N GLU A 98 28.39 36.35 0.72
CA GLU A 98 29.19 36.55 1.93
C GLU A 98 30.35 35.56 2.03
N HIS A 99 30.14 34.30 1.64
CA HIS A 99 31.11 33.21 1.84
C HIS A 99 31.87 32.82 0.55
N GLY A 100 31.40 33.23 -0.62
CA GLY A 100 32.05 33.01 -1.93
C GLY A 100 33.09 34.07 -2.31
N LYS A 101 33.30 35.11 -1.49
CA LYS A 101 34.33 36.14 -1.71
C LYS A 101 35.75 35.74 -1.25
N SER A 102 35.98 34.49 -0.82
CA SER A 102 37.31 33.99 -0.49
C SER A 102 37.83 32.98 -1.53
N GLN A 103 37.99 33.38 -2.79
CA GLN A 103 38.93 32.78 -3.75
C GLN A 103 39.02 33.64 -5.01
N GLY A 104 39.90 34.65 -4.95
CA GLY A 104 40.22 35.55 -6.06
C GLY A 104 41.64 36.08 -5.94
N GLY A 105 42.62 35.17 -5.87
CA GLY A 105 44.03 35.49 -6.05
C GLY A 105 44.52 34.94 -7.39
N ALA A 106 44.66 35.80 -8.39
CA ALA A 106 45.34 35.47 -9.64
C ALA A 106 46.85 35.70 -9.47
N PRO A 107 47.74 34.71 -9.72
CA PRO A 107 49.16 34.98 -9.81
C PRO A 107 49.54 35.49 -11.20
N ALA A 108 50.45 36.46 -11.21
CA ALA A 108 51.12 37.05 -12.36
C ALA A 108 52.22 36.13 -12.93
#